data_AF-E6K0U3-F1
#
_entry.id   AF-E6K0U3-F1
#
_cell.length_a   1.000
_cell.length_b   1.000
_cell.length_c   1.000
_cell.angle_alpha   90.00
_cell.angle_beta   90.00
_cell.angle_gamma   90.00
#
_symmetry.space_group_name_H-M   'P 1'
#
loop_
_entity.id
_entity.type
_entity.pdbx_description
1 polymer ?
#
loop_
_entity_poly.entity_id
_entity_poly.type
_entity_poly.pdbx_seq_one_letter_code
_entity_poly.pdbx_strand_id
1 'polypeptide(L)'
;MTFPHEIEDEGTFGKNSRFGIDPFNEQLREYLKSQKLIVKRLHFHTGQLSPERLLYEFEYCKRIIAEYPTITTIDFGGGFYTFFAHRDRAEKVFSYIRTINEIKYANNLQFRFEPGAGLIGPFGYLVTTVVSLEHGNRYFGDDLIGLDCSAWNICPWVIPKVYHYQEARRDTEYHQAIVCGNSLYENDFFGKSQENRVPRLLVPDDLRVGDKIIITNVGAYTYTNFRNFNLLGRPEKYGYDSEEGKDIQRVFGMKDSD
;
A
#
# COMPACT_ATOMS: atom_id res chain seq x y z
N MET A 1 21.73 -15.15 -16.76
CA MET A 1 21.53 -14.86 -15.33
C MET A 1 21.25 -16.19 -14.63
N THR A 2 22.07 -16.58 -13.66
CA THR A 2 21.76 -17.66 -12.74
C THR A 2 20.68 -17.14 -11.80
N PHE A 3 19.45 -17.63 -11.97
CA PHE A 3 18.37 -17.31 -11.05
C PHE A 3 18.64 -17.98 -9.70
N PRO A 4 18.50 -17.28 -8.56
CA PRO A 4 18.46 -17.96 -7.27
C PRO A 4 17.36 -19.03 -7.29
N HIS A 5 17.61 -20.15 -6.60
CA HIS A 5 16.68 -21.28 -6.56
C HIS A 5 15.32 -20.91 -5.94
N GLU A 6 15.27 -19.83 -5.15
CA GLU A 6 14.15 -19.39 -4.32
C GLU A 6 13.96 -17.87 -4.37
N ILE A 7 12.75 -17.40 -4.03
CA ILE A 7 12.37 -15.99 -3.98
C ILE A 7 12.36 -15.49 -2.52
N GLU A 8 13.53 -15.20 -1.97
CA GLU A 8 13.65 -14.71 -0.58
C GLU A 8 14.06 -13.22 -0.54
N ASP A 9 13.21 -12.39 0.07
CA ASP A 9 13.57 -11.06 0.56
C ASP A 9 12.76 -10.73 1.83
N GLU A 10 13.05 -9.60 2.47
CA GLU A 10 12.36 -9.16 3.69
C GLU A 10 10.83 -8.96 3.49
N GLY A 11 10.38 -8.74 2.24
CA GLY A 11 8.97 -8.51 1.90
C GLY A 11 8.15 -9.78 1.70
N THR A 12 8.80 -10.92 1.39
CA THR A 12 8.11 -12.19 1.12
C THR A 12 7.98 -13.09 2.33
N PHE A 13 8.74 -12.82 3.40
CA PHE A 13 8.96 -13.72 4.53
C PHE A 13 9.51 -15.11 4.13
N GLY A 14 9.84 -15.36 2.84
CA GLY A 14 10.40 -16.59 2.31
C GLY A 14 9.75 -17.87 2.86
N LYS A 15 10.58 -18.81 3.32
CA LYS A 15 10.17 -20.07 3.98
C LYS A 15 9.40 -19.89 5.29
N ASN A 16 9.45 -18.70 5.89
CA ASN A 16 8.71 -18.37 7.12
C ASN A 16 7.32 -17.78 6.81
N SER A 17 6.94 -17.66 5.54
CA SER A 17 5.58 -17.28 5.16
C SER A 17 4.58 -18.37 5.52
N ARG A 18 3.46 -17.97 6.11
CA ARG A 18 2.29 -18.86 6.33
C ARG A 18 1.45 -19.08 5.07
N PHE A 19 1.82 -18.46 3.95
CA PHE A 19 1.07 -18.49 2.70
C PHE A 19 1.84 -19.19 1.58
N GLY A 20 1.08 -19.70 0.62
CA GLY A 20 1.63 -20.35 -0.56
C GLY A 20 1.93 -21.83 -0.33
N ILE A 21 2.43 -22.45 -1.38
CA ILE A 21 2.85 -23.84 -1.41
C ILE A 21 4.08 -23.94 -2.30
N ASP A 22 5.04 -24.79 -1.94
CA ASP A 22 6.17 -25.08 -2.81
C ASP A 22 5.67 -25.86 -4.05
N PRO A 23 5.73 -25.28 -5.26
CA PRO A 23 5.26 -25.96 -6.47
C PRO A 23 6.13 -27.17 -6.84
N PHE A 24 7.32 -27.32 -6.26
CA PHE A 24 8.21 -28.45 -6.49
C PHE A 24 8.07 -29.55 -5.42
N ASN A 25 7.15 -29.40 -4.47
CA ASN A 25 6.87 -30.42 -3.47
C ASN A 25 6.31 -31.71 -4.11
N GLU A 26 6.93 -32.85 -3.80
CA GLU A 26 6.55 -34.15 -4.38
C GLU A 26 5.18 -34.64 -3.90
N GLN A 27 4.87 -34.47 -2.61
CA GLN A 27 3.57 -34.87 -2.05
C GLN A 27 2.42 -34.09 -2.68
N LEU A 28 2.63 -32.80 -3.01
CA LEU A 28 1.66 -32.02 -3.78
C LEU A 28 1.40 -32.65 -5.15
N ARG A 29 2.46 -33.01 -5.90
CA ARG A 29 2.32 -33.61 -7.23
C ARG A 29 1.58 -34.94 -7.17
N GLU A 30 1.94 -35.79 -6.21
CA GLU A 30 1.26 -37.07 -5.97
C GLU A 30 -0.21 -36.87 -5.63
N TYR A 31 -0.51 -35.91 -4.75
CA TYR A 31 -1.87 -35.55 -4.38
C TYR A 31 -2.68 -35.09 -5.59
N LEU A 32 -2.19 -34.11 -6.36
CA LEU A 32 -2.85 -33.60 -7.56
C LEU A 32 -3.15 -34.73 -8.57
N LYS A 33 -2.19 -35.63 -8.78
CA LYS A 33 -2.35 -36.80 -9.65
C LYS A 33 -3.40 -37.77 -9.12
N SER A 34 -3.37 -38.10 -7.83
CA SER A 34 -4.31 -39.03 -7.19
C SER A 34 -5.76 -38.51 -7.27
N GLN A 35 -5.94 -37.20 -7.14
CA GLN A 35 -7.23 -36.54 -7.17
C GLN A 35 -7.67 -36.10 -8.58
N LYS A 36 -6.83 -36.36 -9.61
CA LYS A 36 -7.07 -35.93 -11.00
C LYS A 36 -7.31 -34.43 -11.13
N LEU A 37 -6.63 -33.63 -10.31
CA LEU A 37 -6.72 -32.17 -10.32
C LEU A 37 -5.78 -31.59 -11.37
N ILE A 38 -6.24 -30.57 -12.08
CA ILE A 38 -5.49 -29.87 -13.12
C ILE A 38 -5.17 -28.46 -12.65
N VAL A 39 -3.88 -28.11 -12.61
CA VAL A 39 -3.43 -26.78 -12.22
C VAL A 39 -3.58 -25.83 -13.41
N LYS A 40 -4.47 -24.84 -13.30
CA LYS A 40 -4.75 -23.86 -14.37
C LYS A 40 -4.17 -22.47 -14.11
N ARG A 41 -3.98 -22.12 -12.84
CA ARG A 41 -3.54 -20.79 -12.44
C ARG A 41 -2.41 -20.88 -11.42
N LEU A 42 -1.40 -20.05 -11.63
CA LEU A 42 -0.33 -19.78 -10.68
C LEU A 42 -0.52 -18.38 -10.11
N HIS A 43 -0.35 -18.23 -8.80
CA HIS A 43 -0.52 -16.96 -8.10
C HIS A 43 0.70 -16.66 -7.23
N PHE A 44 1.19 -15.42 -7.34
CA PHE A 44 2.23 -14.84 -6.51
C PHE A 44 1.66 -13.66 -5.75
N HIS A 45 2.05 -13.52 -4.48
CA HIS A 45 1.88 -12.26 -3.76
C HIS A 45 3.03 -12.09 -2.79
N THR A 46 3.79 -11.01 -2.96
CA THR A 46 5.15 -10.91 -2.43
C THR A 46 5.42 -9.54 -1.80
N GLY A 47 4.35 -8.86 -1.38
CA GLY A 47 4.42 -7.51 -0.82
C GLY A 47 4.33 -6.44 -1.90
N GLN A 48 5.30 -5.51 -1.93
CA GLN A 48 5.38 -4.49 -2.98
C GLN A 48 6.03 -5.06 -4.25
N LEU A 49 5.32 -4.94 -5.36
CA LEU A 49 5.76 -5.41 -6.66
C LEU A 49 6.54 -4.29 -7.37
N SER A 50 7.85 -4.49 -7.51
CA SER A 50 8.72 -3.62 -8.33
C SER A 50 8.87 -4.16 -9.75
N PRO A 51 9.27 -3.35 -10.74
CA PRO A 51 9.53 -3.82 -12.10
C PRO A 51 10.53 -4.99 -12.15
N GLU A 52 11.61 -4.88 -11.38
CA GLU A 52 12.64 -5.91 -11.28
C GLU A 52 12.08 -7.20 -10.66
N ARG A 53 11.22 -7.04 -9.65
CA ARG A 53 10.56 -8.15 -9.00
C ARG A 53 9.59 -8.88 -9.92
N LEU A 54 8.77 -8.16 -10.67
CA LEU A 54 7.87 -8.74 -11.67
C LEU A 54 8.64 -9.52 -12.74
N LEU A 55 9.75 -8.97 -13.24
CA LEU A 55 10.60 -9.66 -14.20
C LEU A 55 11.13 -10.97 -13.61
N TYR A 56 11.62 -10.91 -12.38
CA TYR A 56 12.11 -12.08 -11.68
C TYR A 56 11.02 -13.15 -11.48
N GLU A 57 9.83 -12.76 -11.02
CA GLU A 57 8.69 -13.67 -10.83
C GLU A 57 8.24 -14.30 -12.14
N PHE A 58 8.19 -13.53 -13.22
CA PHE A 58 7.86 -14.05 -14.55
C PHE A 58 8.89 -15.08 -15.03
N GLU A 59 10.18 -14.83 -14.82
CA GLU A 59 11.23 -15.79 -15.17
C GLU A 59 11.10 -17.09 -14.37
N TYR A 60 10.78 -16.98 -13.07
CA TYR A 60 10.52 -18.12 -12.20
C TYR A 60 9.26 -18.90 -12.62
N CYS A 61 8.19 -18.22 -13.06
CA CYS A 61 6.98 -18.85 -13.60
C CYS A 61 7.30 -19.83 -14.73
N LYS A 62 8.29 -19.52 -15.59
CA LYS A 62 8.65 -20.39 -16.72
C LYS A 62 9.14 -21.76 -16.24
N ARG A 63 9.77 -21.84 -15.06
CA ARG A 63 10.17 -23.11 -14.44
C ARG A 63 8.96 -23.89 -13.93
N ILE A 64 8.03 -23.21 -13.28
CA ILE A 64 6.80 -23.84 -12.76
C ILE A 64 5.92 -24.34 -13.90
N ILE A 65 5.76 -23.56 -14.97
CA ILE A 65 4.97 -23.95 -16.15
C ILE A 65 5.54 -25.21 -16.81
N ALA A 66 6.86 -25.44 -16.75
CA ALA A 66 7.45 -26.67 -17.26
C ALA A 66 6.97 -27.91 -16.48
N GLU A 67 6.77 -27.79 -15.17
CA GLU A 67 6.21 -28.85 -14.31
C GLU A 67 4.68 -28.98 -14.45
N TYR A 68 4.01 -27.85 -14.72
CA TYR A 68 2.55 -27.75 -14.81
C TYR A 68 2.13 -27.09 -16.14
N PRO A 69 2.26 -27.80 -17.28
CA PRO A 69 2.04 -27.22 -18.62
C PRO A 69 0.59 -26.81 -18.88
N THR A 70 -0.35 -27.19 -18.01
CA THR A 70 -1.76 -26.82 -18.10
C THR A 70 -2.07 -25.41 -17.56
N ILE A 71 -1.09 -24.72 -16.99
CA ILE A 71 -1.24 -23.34 -16.53
C ILE A 71 -1.48 -22.42 -17.72
N THR A 72 -2.56 -21.66 -17.64
CA THR A 72 -2.95 -20.65 -18.65
C THR A 72 -3.08 -19.26 -18.04
N THR A 73 -3.01 -19.13 -16.71
CA THR A 73 -3.13 -17.84 -16.02
C THR A 73 -2.01 -17.68 -14.99
N ILE A 74 -1.34 -16.55 -15.03
CA ILE A 74 -0.38 -16.12 -14.01
C ILE A 74 -0.95 -14.87 -13.34
N ASP A 75 -1.10 -14.93 -12.04
CA ASP A 75 -1.56 -13.83 -11.20
C ASP A 75 -0.39 -13.33 -10.36
N PHE A 76 0.02 -12.07 -10.54
CA PHE A 76 1.14 -11.47 -9.81
C PHE A 76 0.69 -10.73 -8.55
N GLY A 77 -0.60 -10.81 -8.19
CA GLY A 77 -1.12 -10.18 -6.98
C GLY A 77 -1.02 -8.64 -7.02
N GLY A 78 -0.96 -8.03 -5.84
CA GLY A 78 -0.95 -6.57 -5.64
C GLY A 78 0.43 -5.92 -5.51
N GLY A 79 0.54 -4.87 -4.68
CA GLY A 79 1.82 -4.21 -4.37
C GLY A 79 2.26 -3.08 -5.32
N PHE A 80 1.32 -2.29 -5.84
CA PHE A 80 1.57 -1.46 -7.02
C PHE A 80 2.23 -0.09 -6.78
N TYR A 81 2.53 0.31 -5.55
CA TYR A 81 3.08 1.66 -5.31
C TYR A 81 4.41 1.88 -6.07
N THR A 82 5.28 0.87 -6.10
CA THR A 82 6.57 0.94 -6.79
C THR A 82 6.43 1.01 -8.31
N PHE A 83 5.43 0.33 -8.89
CA PHE A 83 5.12 0.48 -10.33
C PHE A 83 4.71 1.89 -10.68
N PHE A 84 3.86 2.52 -9.88
CA PHE A 84 3.43 3.89 -10.13
C PHE A 84 4.59 4.88 -9.98
N ALA A 85 5.49 4.66 -9.01
CA ALA A 85 6.70 5.47 -8.84
C ALA A 85 7.73 5.29 -9.98
N HIS A 86 7.75 4.13 -10.65
CA HIS A 86 8.72 3.79 -11.70
C HIS A 86 8.03 3.32 -12.99
N ARG A 87 7.08 4.12 -13.48
CA ARG A 87 6.20 3.77 -14.61
C ARG A 87 6.99 3.40 -15.87
N ASP A 88 8.03 4.16 -16.21
CA ASP A 88 8.86 3.94 -17.40
C ASP A 88 9.54 2.55 -17.39
N ARG A 89 10.01 2.11 -16.22
CA ARG A 89 10.60 0.78 -16.05
C ARG A 89 9.53 -0.31 -16.06
N ALA A 90 8.40 -0.07 -15.41
CA ALA A 90 7.26 -1.00 -15.40
C ALA A 90 6.78 -1.28 -16.84
N GLU A 91 6.63 -0.25 -17.67
CA GLU A 91 6.23 -0.37 -19.08
C GLU A 91 7.21 -1.24 -19.89
N LYS A 92 8.53 -1.09 -19.67
CA LYS A 92 9.55 -1.93 -20.32
C LYS A 92 9.42 -3.40 -19.92
N VAL A 93 9.19 -3.68 -18.64
CA VAL A 93 9.00 -5.05 -18.14
C VAL A 93 7.72 -5.67 -18.70
N PHE A 94 6.59 -4.94 -18.72
CA PHE A 94 5.35 -5.42 -19.33
C PHE A 94 5.51 -5.71 -20.82
N SER A 95 6.24 -4.85 -21.54
CA SER A 95 6.53 -5.06 -22.97
C SER A 95 7.35 -6.33 -23.18
N TYR A 96 8.40 -6.54 -22.37
CA TYR A 96 9.20 -7.76 -22.41
C TYR A 96 8.35 -9.02 -22.17
N ILE A 97 7.53 -9.03 -21.12
CA ILE A 97 6.65 -10.17 -20.78
C ILE A 97 5.69 -10.47 -21.93
N ARG A 98 5.09 -9.44 -22.53
CA ARG A 98 4.20 -9.57 -23.68
C ARG A 98 4.90 -10.23 -24.87
N THR A 99 6.08 -9.74 -25.24
CA THR A 99 6.90 -10.33 -26.32
C THR A 99 7.22 -11.80 -26.06
N ILE A 100 7.57 -12.17 -24.82
CA ILE A 100 7.82 -13.58 -24.48
C ILE A 100 6.54 -14.42 -24.54
N ASN A 101 5.39 -13.89 -24.13
CA ASN A 101 4.11 -14.58 -24.24
C ASN A 101 3.75 -14.86 -25.71
N GLU A 102 3.98 -13.89 -26.59
CA GLU A 102 3.77 -14.00 -28.03
C GLU A 102 4.69 -15.08 -28.63
N ILE A 103 6.00 -14.97 -28.42
CA ILE A 103 6.99 -15.82 -29.10
C ILE A 103 7.04 -17.24 -28.52
N LYS A 104 6.98 -17.40 -27.19
CA LYS A 104 7.20 -18.69 -26.53
C LYS A 104 5.91 -19.44 -26.24
N TYR A 105 4.84 -18.72 -25.92
CA TYR A 105 3.59 -19.32 -25.46
C TYR A 105 2.43 -19.10 -26.42
N ALA A 106 2.67 -18.50 -27.59
CA ALA A 106 1.65 -18.21 -28.61
C ALA A 106 0.42 -17.49 -28.01
N ASN A 107 0.64 -16.56 -27.07
CA ASN A 107 -0.38 -15.83 -26.34
C ASN A 107 -1.34 -16.67 -25.48
N ASN A 108 -0.95 -17.91 -25.12
CA ASN A 108 -1.78 -18.78 -24.28
C ASN A 108 -1.76 -18.41 -22.79
N LEU A 109 -0.88 -17.52 -22.34
CA LEU A 109 -0.88 -17.05 -20.96
C LEU A 109 -1.69 -15.76 -20.81
N GLN A 110 -2.58 -15.76 -19.81
CA GLN A 110 -3.26 -14.59 -19.30
C GLN A 110 -2.56 -14.08 -18.05
N PHE A 111 -2.38 -12.76 -17.96
CA PHE A 111 -1.77 -12.13 -16.79
C PHE A 111 -2.83 -11.38 -15.98
N ARG A 112 -2.86 -11.63 -14.67
CA ARG A 112 -3.74 -10.95 -13.72
C ARG A 112 -2.90 -10.21 -12.69
N PHE A 113 -3.46 -9.10 -12.23
CA PHE A 113 -2.93 -8.30 -11.13
C PHE A 113 -4.08 -7.93 -10.19
N GLU A 114 -3.75 -7.73 -8.92
CA GLU A 114 -4.72 -7.46 -7.84
C GLU A 114 -4.37 -6.13 -7.13
N PRO A 115 -4.39 -4.98 -7.83
CA PRO A 115 -4.04 -3.70 -7.21
C PRO A 115 -5.10 -3.28 -6.18
N GLY A 116 -4.70 -3.21 -4.91
CA GLY A 116 -5.48 -2.57 -3.86
C GLY A 116 -5.00 -1.14 -3.62
N ALA A 117 -4.04 -0.99 -2.72
CA ALA A 117 -3.53 0.30 -2.27
C ALA A 117 -3.02 1.20 -3.40
N GLY A 118 -2.36 0.64 -4.41
CA GLY A 118 -1.86 1.42 -5.54
C GLY A 118 -2.96 2.11 -6.36
N LEU A 119 -4.19 1.58 -6.36
CA LEU A 119 -5.29 2.15 -7.13
C LEU A 119 -6.00 3.30 -6.40
N ILE A 120 -6.23 3.15 -5.09
CA ILE A 120 -7.07 4.08 -4.31
C ILE A 120 -6.32 4.87 -3.25
N GLY A 121 -5.15 4.38 -2.80
CA GLY A 121 -4.37 4.98 -1.71
C GLY A 121 -4.07 6.46 -1.93
N PRO A 122 -3.46 6.84 -3.07
CA PRO A 122 -3.12 8.23 -3.37
C PRO A 122 -4.31 9.18 -3.52
N PHE A 123 -5.52 8.64 -3.71
CA PHE A 123 -6.74 9.43 -3.95
C PHE A 123 -7.58 9.63 -2.69
N GLY A 124 -7.12 9.13 -1.53
CA GLY A 124 -7.76 9.41 -0.24
C GLY A 124 -6.96 10.41 0.59
N TYR A 125 -7.69 11.36 1.17
CA TYR A 125 -7.16 12.44 1.99
C TYR A 125 -7.91 12.49 3.32
N LEU A 126 -7.16 12.66 4.42
CA LEU A 126 -7.72 12.91 5.74
C LEU A 126 -7.59 14.40 6.03
N VAL A 127 -8.71 15.06 6.31
CA VAL A 127 -8.73 16.44 6.80
C VAL A 127 -8.88 16.40 8.31
N THR A 128 -7.98 17.07 9.01
CA THR A 128 -7.90 17.09 10.48
C THR A 128 -7.47 18.48 10.95
N THR A 129 -7.81 18.83 12.18
CA THR A 129 -7.54 20.13 12.78
C THR A 129 -6.32 20.04 13.70
N VAL A 130 -5.45 21.03 13.65
CA VAL A 130 -4.36 21.21 14.61
C VAL A 130 -4.95 21.65 15.95
N VAL A 131 -4.70 20.88 17.02
CA VAL A 131 -5.22 21.16 18.37
C VAL A 131 -4.13 21.63 19.34
N SER A 132 -2.87 21.36 19.05
CA SER A 132 -1.73 21.81 19.86
C SER A 132 -0.47 21.96 19.02
N LEU A 133 0.32 22.98 19.35
CA LEU A 133 1.66 23.20 18.81
C LEU A 133 2.62 23.38 19.99
N GLU A 134 3.67 22.58 20.04
CA GLU A 134 4.76 22.72 21.01
C GLU A 134 6.07 22.89 20.24
N HIS A 135 6.67 24.07 20.31
CA HIS A 135 7.92 24.36 19.62
C HIS A 135 9.14 23.94 20.45
N GLY A 136 10.09 23.27 19.81
CA GLY A 136 11.36 22.86 20.41
C GLY A 136 11.20 21.98 21.64
N ASN A 137 10.35 20.94 21.56
CA ASN A 137 10.12 20.03 22.69
C ASN A 137 11.47 19.45 23.15
N ARG A 138 11.78 19.66 24.44
CA ARG A 138 13.09 19.33 25.02
C ARG A 138 13.49 17.86 24.88
N TYR A 139 12.54 16.94 24.93
CA TYR A 139 12.81 15.50 24.96
C TYR A 139 12.87 14.90 23.56
N PHE A 140 12.00 15.37 22.66
CA PHE A 140 12.00 14.93 21.28
C PHE A 140 13.03 15.66 20.41
N GLY A 141 13.40 16.89 20.78
CA GLY A 141 14.35 17.72 20.06
C GLY A 141 13.77 18.39 18.80
N ASP A 142 12.45 18.40 18.66
CA ASP A 142 11.72 18.92 17.49
C ASP A 142 10.37 19.51 17.93
N ASP A 143 9.69 20.15 17.00
CA ASP A 143 8.32 20.62 17.18
C ASP A 143 7.33 19.44 17.23
N LEU A 144 6.33 19.53 18.11
CA LEU A 144 5.22 18.59 18.19
C LEU A 144 3.92 19.24 17.72
N ILE A 145 3.24 18.57 16.79
CA ILE A 145 1.98 19.01 16.21
C ILE A 145 0.92 17.97 16.55
N GLY A 146 0.01 18.35 17.44
CA GLY A 146 -1.12 17.50 17.85
C GLY A 146 -2.34 17.73 16.99
N LEU A 147 -2.98 16.65 16.57
CA LEU A 147 -4.13 16.65 15.65
C LEU A 147 -5.41 16.16 16.32
N ASP A 148 -6.58 16.60 15.84
CA ASP A 148 -7.89 16.15 16.31
C ASP A 148 -8.29 14.73 15.85
N CYS A 149 -7.32 13.91 15.47
CA CYS A 149 -7.52 12.52 15.06
C CYS A 149 -6.35 11.64 15.54
N SER A 150 -6.53 10.31 15.48
CA SER A 150 -5.51 9.35 15.93
C SER A 150 -4.86 8.62 14.76
N ALA A 151 -3.53 8.69 14.68
CA ALA A 151 -2.72 7.91 13.74
C ALA A 151 -2.83 6.40 14.01
N TRP A 152 -3.01 6.00 15.27
CA TRP A 152 -3.24 4.60 15.65
C TRP A 152 -4.56 4.08 15.12
N ASN A 153 -5.62 4.90 15.20
CA ASN A 153 -6.93 4.52 14.70
C ASN A 153 -7.03 4.57 13.17
N ILE A 154 -6.31 5.48 12.52
CA ILE A 154 -6.44 5.78 11.07
C ILE A 154 -5.21 5.28 10.26
N CYS A 155 -4.28 4.61 10.95
CA CYS A 155 -3.03 3.95 10.51
C CYS A 155 -2.79 3.92 8.99
N PRO A 156 -2.25 5.00 8.38
CA PRO A 156 -1.81 4.98 7.01
C PRO A 156 -0.61 4.03 6.87
N TRP A 157 -0.61 3.20 5.83
CA TRP A 157 0.43 2.19 5.57
C TRP A 157 1.66 2.74 4.83
N VAL A 158 1.60 4.01 4.45
CA VAL A 158 2.64 4.74 3.75
C VAL A 158 2.90 6.02 4.52
N ILE A 159 4.15 6.49 4.50
CA ILE A 159 4.51 7.79 5.07
C ILE A 159 3.68 8.87 4.36
N PRO A 160 2.80 9.58 5.07
CA PRO A 160 1.93 10.57 4.44
C PRO A 160 2.70 11.88 4.19
N LYS A 161 2.14 12.71 3.33
CA LYS A 161 2.49 14.13 3.24
C LYS A 161 1.44 14.97 3.95
N VAL A 162 1.87 16.11 4.49
CA VAL A 162 1.00 17.07 5.18
C VAL A 162 0.92 18.34 4.35
N TYR A 163 -0.28 18.86 4.16
CA TYR A 163 -0.54 20.12 3.46
C TYR A 163 -1.53 20.99 4.23
N HIS A 164 -1.50 22.30 4.01
CA HIS A 164 -2.55 23.19 4.51
C HIS A 164 -3.88 22.95 3.78
N TYR A 165 -5.00 22.88 4.50
CA TYR A 165 -6.31 22.57 3.89
C TYR A 165 -6.80 23.64 2.93
N GLN A 166 -6.73 24.91 3.34
CA GLN A 166 -7.26 26.02 2.54
C GLN A 166 -6.38 26.33 1.33
N GLU A 167 -5.12 25.87 1.33
CA GLU A 167 -4.07 26.40 0.45
C GLU A 167 -3.03 25.35 0.07
N ALA A 168 -3.47 24.21 -0.48
CA ALA A 168 -2.58 23.21 -1.07
C ALA A 168 -1.67 23.75 -2.23
N ARG A 169 -1.75 25.05 -2.55
CA ARG A 169 -1.02 25.76 -3.62
C ARG A 169 -0.34 27.06 -3.17
N ARG A 170 -0.30 27.42 -1.87
CA ARG A 170 0.54 28.56 -1.44
C ARG A 170 2.02 28.15 -1.46
N ASP A 171 2.88 29.09 -1.82
CA ASP A 171 4.30 29.02 -1.46
C ASP A 171 4.39 29.18 0.06
N THR A 172 4.41 28.06 0.76
CA THR A 172 4.78 27.98 2.17
C THR A 172 6.09 27.23 2.27
N GLU A 173 6.96 27.69 3.15
CA GLU A 173 8.10 26.90 3.58
C GLU A 173 7.63 25.72 4.44
N TYR A 174 8.46 24.69 4.49
CA TYR A 174 8.21 23.47 5.24
C TYR A 174 9.41 23.15 6.12
N HIS A 175 9.15 22.73 7.34
CA HIS A 175 10.13 22.23 8.28
C HIS A 175 9.78 20.80 8.72
N GLN A 176 10.75 20.13 9.36
CA GLN A 176 10.52 18.83 9.97
C GLN A 176 9.90 18.98 11.36
N ALA A 177 8.80 18.28 11.60
CA ALA A 177 8.16 18.19 12.91
C ALA A 177 7.63 16.78 13.16
N ILE A 178 7.31 16.47 14.41
CA ILE A 178 6.63 15.24 14.80
C ILE A 178 5.13 15.52 14.84
N VAL A 179 4.37 14.71 14.11
CA VAL A 179 2.91 14.83 14.03
C VAL A 179 2.27 13.71 14.84
N CYS A 180 1.57 14.08 15.91
CA CYS A 180 0.93 13.16 16.84
C CYS A 180 -0.60 13.24 16.80
N GLY A 181 -1.23 12.10 17.11
CA GLY A 181 -2.67 12.01 17.27
C GLY A 181 -3.14 12.33 18.68
N ASN A 182 -4.47 12.33 18.87
CA ASN A 182 -5.13 12.66 20.13
C ASN A 182 -5.52 11.45 21.01
N SER A 183 -5.04 10.24 20.71
CA SER A 183 -5.29 9.09 21.60
C SER A 183 -4.31 9.06 22.77
N LEU A 184 -4.59 8.24 23.79
CA LEU A 184 -3.68 8.04 24.93
C LEU A 184 -2.57 7.03 24.65
N TYR A 185 -2.48 6.50 23.43
CA TYR A 185 -1.45 5.54 23.06
C TYR A 185 -0.11 6.28 22.87
N GLU A 186 0.94 5.86 23.59
CA GLU A 186 2.23 6.58 23.57
C GLU A 186 2.92 6.60 22.20
N ASN A 187 2.40 5.80 21.27
CA ASN A 187 2.96 5.52 19.97
C ASN A 187 2.08 6.06 18.83
N ASP A 188 1.16 6.98 19.13
CA ASP A 188 0.21 7.61 18.23
C ASP A 188 0.85 8.70 17.35
N PHE A 189 1.79 8.29 16.49
CA PHE A 189 2.48 9.18 15.55
C PHE A 189 2.15 8.83 14.10
N PHE A 190 1.97 9.84 13.25
CA PHE A 190 1.76 9.67 11.82
C PHE A 190 3.08 9.37 11.10
N GLY A 191 3.06 8.42 10.14
CA GLY A 191 4.23 8.10 9.30
C GLY A 191 5.19 7.06 9.88
N LYS A 192 4.76 6.30 10.89
CA LYS A 192 5.59 5.26 11.50
C LYS A 192 5.94 4.15 10.51
N SER A 193 7.17 3.65 10.62
CA SER A 193 7.64 2.46 9.92
C SER A 193 8.29 1.47 10.90
N GLN A 194 8.69 0.29 10.42
CA GLN A 194 9.43 -0.65 11.27
C GLN A 194 10.77 -0.07 11.74
N GLU A 195 11.42 0.72 10.89
CA GLU A 195 12.72 1.34 11.15
C GLU A 195 12.60 2.63 11.98
N ASN A 196 11.48 3.35 11.87
CA ASN A 196 11.29 4.62 12.53
C ASN A 196 9.97 4.69 13.31
N ARG A 197 10.08 4.60 14.64
CA ARG A 197 8.93 4.63 15.56
C ARG A 197 8.43 6.05 15.88
N VAL A 198 9.27 7.07 15.69
CA VAL A 198 8.97 8.50 15.92
C VAL A 198 9.41 9.29 14.68
N PRO A 199 8.58 9.25 13.63
CA PRO A 199 8.87 9.88 12.34
C PRO A 199 8.80 11.41 12.42
N ARG A 200 9.65 12.06 11.61
CA ARG A 200 9.56 13.48 11.30
C ARG A 200 8.92 13.64 9.93
N LEU A 201 7.88 14.46 9.84
CA LEU A 201 7.19 14.78 8.60
C LEU A 201 7.49 16.22 8.22
N LEU A 202 7.48 16.51 6.92
CA LEU A 202 7.46 17.88 6.44
C LEU A 202 6.05 18.46 6.66
N VAL A 203 6.00 19.60 7.32
CA VAL A 203 4.76 20.32 7.66
C VAL A 203 4.91 21.80 7.30
N PRO A 204 3.81 22.53 6.99
CA PRO A 204 3.87 23.96 6.75
C PRO A 204 4.39 24.74 7.97
N ASP A 205 5.24 25.74 7.74
CA ASP A 205 5.87 26.55 8.80
C ASP A 205 4.90 27.50 9.51
N ASP A 206 3.80 27.86 8.86
CA ASP A 206 2.85 28.87 9.33
C ASP A 206 1.63 28.29 10.07
N LEU A 207 1.66 26.99 10.42
CA LEU A 207 0.57 26.33 11.12
C LEU A 207 0.22 26.99 12.46
N ARG A 208 -1.08 27.10 12.72
CA ARG A 208 -1.66 27.58 13.98
C ARG A 208 -2.64 26.58 14.55
N VAL A 209 -2.84 26.62 15.86
CA VAL A 209 -3.94 25.90 16.50
C VAL A 209 -5.27 26.35 15.91
N GLY A 210 -6.09 25.40 15.49
CA GLY A 210 -7.35 25.62 14.79
C GLY A 210 -7.26 25.49 13.27
N ASP A 211 -6.05 25.49 12.69
CA ASP A 211 -5.89 25.28 11.25
C ASP A 211 -6.26 23.85 10.86
N LYS A 212 -6.83 23.71 9.66
CA LYS A 212 -7.08 22.42 9.05
C LYS A 212 -5.90 22.04 8.16
N ILE A 213 -5.49 20.78 8.25
CA ILE A 213 -4.47 20.19 7.39
C ILE A 213 -5.02 18.98 6.64
N ILE A 214 -4.31 18.61 5.59
CA ILE A 214 -4.56 17.43 4.76
C ILE A 214 -3.43 16.44 4.97
N ILE A 215 -3.76 15.21 5.34
CA ILE A 215 -2.86 14.05 5.38
C ILE A 215 -3.17 13.15 4.18
N THR A 216 -2.16 12.86 3.36
CA THR A 216 -2.33 12.06 2.13
C THR A 216 -2.23 10.55 2.35
N ASN A 217 -2.51 9.77 1.30
CA ASN A 217 -2.33 8.32 1.25
C ASN A 217 -3.21 7.53 2.23
N VAL A 218 -4.41 8.02 2.53
CA VAL A 218 -5.38 7.35 3.42
C VAL A 218 -6.50 6.64 2.66
N GLY A 219 -6.44 6.59 1.33
CA GLY A 219 -7.50 5.97 0.52
C GLY A 219 -7.57 4.45 0.62
N ALA A 220 -6.48 3.82 1.06
CA ALA A 220 -6.39 2.37 1.22
C ALA A 220 -6.05 2.02 2.67
N TYR A 221 -6.66 0.95 3.16
CA TYR A 221 -6.38 0.32 4.45
C TYR A 221 -6.61 1.16 5.71
N THR A 222 -6.89 2.46 5.60
CA THR A 222 -7.26 3.30 6.74
C THR A 222 -8.60 2.89 7.33
N TYR A 223 -9.65 2.87 6.50
CA TYR A 223 -11.01 2.56 6.98
C TYR A 223 -11.19 1.09 7.32
N THR A 224 -10.56 0.19 6.55
CA THR A 224 -10.67 -1.26 6.77
C THR A 224 -9.89 -1.72 7.99
N ASN A 225 -8.82 -1.02 8.39
CA ASN A 225 -8.04 -1.32 9.59
C ASN A 225 -8.32 -0.33 10.73
N PHE A 226 -9.46 0.38 10.64
CA PHE A 226 -9.83 1.34 11.66
C PHE A 226 -9.94 0.68 13.04
N ARG A 227 -9.44 1.38 14.06
CA ARG A 227 -9.58 0.99 15.47
C ARG A 227 -10.44 2.01 16.19
N ASN A 228 -11.30 1.57 17.09
CA ASN A 228 -12.07 2.46 17.95
C ASN A 228 -11.41 2.66 19.33
N PHE A 229 -10.08 2.78 19.34
CA PHE A 229 -9.34 3.00 20.58
C PHE A 229 -9.67 4.41 21.11
N ASN A 230 -9.76 4.54 22.45
CA ASN A 230 -10.27 5.74 23.13
C ASN A 230 -11.70 6.15 22.78
N LEU A 231 -12.49 5.27 22.15
CA LEU A 231 -13.85 5.60 21.66
C LEU A 231 -13.85 6.78 20.67
N LEU A 232 -12.70 7.06 20.05
CA LEU A 232 -12.61 8.07 19.00
C LEU A 232 -13.31 7.53 17.76
N GLY A 233 -14.39 8.19 17.35
CA GLY A 233 -15.22 7.75 16.24
C GLY A 233 -14.49 7.70 14.90
N ARG A 234 -15.11 7.03 13.92
CA ARG A 234 -14.59 6.97 12.54
C ARG A 234 -14.66 8.35 11.88
N PRO A 235 -13.65 8.74 11.09
CA PRO A 235 -13.72 9.97 10.30
C PRO A 235 -14.89 9.92 9.33
N GLU A 236 -15.65 10.98 9.17
CA GLU A 236 -16.68 11.03 8.14
C GLU A 236 -16.07 10.91 6.74
N LYS A 237 -16.81 10.29 5.81
CA LYS A 237 -16.35 10.11 4.42
C LYS A 237 -17.10 11.05 3.49
N TYR A 238 -16.34 11.62 2.57
CA TYR A 238 -16.84 12.47 1.51
C TYR A 238 -16.22 12.03 0.19
N GLY A 239 -16.96 12.21 -0.89
CA GLY A 239 -16.56 11.86 -2.25
C GLY A 239 -16.68 13.09 -3.14
N TYR A 240 -15.74 13.22 -4.06
CA TYR A 240 -15.72 14.27 -5.06
C TYR A 240 -15.59 13.64 -6.44
N ASP A 241 -16.48 14.01 -7.36
CA ASP A 241 -16.47 13.56 -8.74
C ASP A 241 -16.37 14.78 -9.66
N SER A 242 -15.21 14.95 -10.28
CA SER A 242 -14.95 16.07 -11.18
C SER A 242 -15.63 15.92 -12.54
N GLU A 243 -15.99 14.71 -12.97
CA GLU A 243 -16.58 14.47 -14.30
C GLU A 243 -18.07 14.83 -14.33
N GLU A 244 -18.78 14.64 -13.22
CA GLU A 244 -20.20 15.00 -13.11
C GLU A 244 -20.43 16.46 -12.68
N GLY A 245 -19.37 17.23 -12.43
CA GLY A 245 -19.46 18.60 -11.91
C GLY A 245 -20.18 18.69 -10.57
N LYS A 246 -20.20 17.60 -9.80
CA LYS A 246 -20.91 17.50 -8.52
C LYS A 246 -19.99 17.93 -7.37
N ASP A 247 -20.53 18.75 -6.48
CA ASP A 247 -19.88 19.15 -5.24
C ASP A 247 -19.52 17.94 -4.35
N ILE A 248 -18.65 18.17 -3.36
CA ILE A 248 -18.28 17.18 -2.34
C ILE A 248 -19.55 16.67 -1.65
N GLN A 249 -19.88 15.39 -1.83
CA GLN A 249 -21.03 14.75 -1.18
C GLN A 249 -20.56 13.84 -0.05
N ARG A 250 -21.31 13.82 1.06
CA ARG A 250 -21.08 12.84 2.13
C ARG A 250 -21.34 11.44 1.59
N VAL A 251 -20.32 10.59 1.62
CA VAL A 251 -20.42 9.20 1.18
C VAL A 251 -20.93 8.39 2.36
N PHE A 252 -22.19 7.97 2.28
CA PHE A 252 -22.72 6.99 3.22
C PHE A 252 -22.01 5.65 2.97
N GLY A 253 -21.19 5.22 3.92
CA GLY A 253 -20.75 3.82 3.98
C GLY A 253 -21.90 2.91 4.41
N MET A 254 -21.68 1.59 4.36
CA MET A 254 -22.56 0.63 5.04
C MET A 254 -22.87 1.17 6.43
N LYS A 255 -24.16 1.30 6.77
CA LYS A 255 -24.58 1.59 8.14
C LYS A 255 -23.84 0.62 9.03
N ASP A 256 -23.11 1.15 10.01
CA ASP A 256 -22.60 0.31 11.09
C ASP A 256 -23.84 -0.41 11.64
N SER A 257 -23.87 -1.73 11.49
CA SER A 257 -24.94 -2.53 12.07
C SER A 257 -24.82 -2.37 13.58
N ASP A 258 -25.87 -1.80 14.18
CA ASP A 258 -26.02 -1.63 15.63
C ASP A 258 -25.69 -2.93 16.40
#